data_AF-A0A916H8C0-F1
#
_entry.id   AF-A0A916H8C0-F1
#
_cell.length_a   1.000
_cell.length_b   1.000
_cell.length_c   1.000
_cell.angle_alpha   90.00
_cell.angle_beta   90.00
_cell.angle_gamma   90.00
#
_symmetry.space_group_name_H-M   'P 1'
#
loop_
_entity.id
_entity.type
_entity.pdbx_description
1 polymer ?
#
loop_
_entity_poly.entity_id
_entity_poly.type
_entity_poly.pdbx_seq_one_letter_code
_entity_poly.pdbx_strand_id
1 'polypeptide(L)'
;MPFGPGIDDGDSLIEELEGDGLIRVKRPAFKKDSWLFELLNPEVVKATPEERDSIRRALAWLAGRGAVEISNHTHRESRSWKRAHAKGEKGKELDIYLDLVPDEKYTCMGEQIQRQDAILSKVFGQHQR
;
A
#
# COMPACT_ATOMS: atom_id res chain seq x y z
N MET A 1 3.37 6.07 10.78
CA MET A 1 4.42 5.44 9.95
C MET A 1 5.30 6.56 9.39
N PRO A 2 6.60 6.64 9.74
CA PRO A 2 7.44 7.74 9.29
C PRO A 2 7.74 7.73 7.78
N PHE A 3 7.47 6.62 7.09
CA PHE A 3 7.68 6.45 5.65
C PHE A 3 6.53 5.69 4.99
N GLY A 4 5.30 5.88 5.45
CA GLY A 4 4.14 5.20 4.82
C GLY A 4 3.80 5.80 3.46
N PRO A 5 2.95 5.12 2.66
CA PRO A 5 2.41 5.73 1.46
C PRO A 5 1.65 7.02 1.82
N GLY A 6 1.84 8.05 1.02
CA GLY A 6 1.04 9.27 1.08
C GLY A 6 -0.24 9.10 0.27
N ILE A 7 -1.26 9.88 0.61
CA ILE A 7 -2.44 10.06 -0.23
C ILE A 7 -2.16 11.24 -1.14
N ASP A 8 -2.24 11.04 -2.45
CA ASP A 8 -2.17 12.14 -3.40
C ASP A 8 -3.42 13.02 -3.27
N ASP A 9 -3.23 14.33 -3.25
CA ASP A 9 -4.29 15.31 -3.00
C ASP A 9 -5.21 14.99 -1.79
N GLY A 10 -4.58 14.60 -0.67
CA GLY A 10 -5.30 14.17 0.52
C GLY A 10 -6.23 15.22 1.13
N ASP A 11 -5.96 16.51 0.92
CA ASP A 11 -6.82 17.60 1.40
C ASP A 11 -8.16 17.59 0.67
N SER A 12 -8.15 17.51 -0.67
CA SER A 12 -9.37 17.38 -1.49
C SER A 12 -10.17 16.13 -1.12
N LEU A 13 -9.50 15.00 -0.90
CA LEU A 13 -10.16 13.77 -0.46
C LEU A 13 -10.86 13.96 0.89
N ILE A 14 -10.20 14.61 1.85
CA ILE A 14 -10.78 14.84 3.18
C ILE A 14 -11.99 15.77 3.08
N GLU A 15 -11.91 16.82 2.26
CA GLU A 15 -13.02 17.74 2.01
C GLU A 15 -14.22 17.03 1.38
N GLU A 16 -13.99 16.15 0.40
CA GLU A 16 -15.05 15.33 -0.22
C GLU A 16 -15.70 14.39 0.81
N LEU A 17 -14.89 13.64 1.58
CA LEU A 17 -15.40 12.69 2.58
C LEU A 17 -16.18 13.38 3.72
N GLU A 18 -15.79 14.59 4.11
CA GLU A 18 -16.53 15.39 5.09
C GLU A 18 -17.80 16.00 4.47
N GLY A 19 -17.75 16.47 3.22
CA GLY A 19 -18.89 17.00 2.47
C GLY A 19 -19.98 15.95 2.22
N ASP A 20 -19.58 14.71 1.96
CA ASP A 20 -20.46 13.55 1.80
C ASP A 20 -21.00 13.01 3.14
N GLY A 21 -20.55 13.57 4.27
CA GLY A 21 -20.98 13.15 5.61
C GLY A 21 -20.52 11.73 5.97
N LEU A 22 -19.43 11.25 5.36
CA LEU A 22 -18.83 9.95 5.68
C LEU A 22 -17.95 10.05 6.93
N ILE A 23 -17.17 11.13 7.02
CA ILE A 23 -16.30 11.41 8.16
C ILE A 23 -16.61 12.77 8.77
N ARG A 24 -16.14 12.97 10.01
CA ARG A 24 -16.04 14.26 10.66
C ARG A 24 -14.59 14.52 11.06
N VAL A 25 -14.08 15.68 10.70
CA VAL A 25 -12.73 16.10 11.06
C VAL A 25 -12.77 16.90 12.36
N LYS A 26 -11.95 16.50 13.33
CA LYS A 26 -11.73 17.23 14.59
C LYS A 26 -10.25 17.62 14.68
N ARG A 27 -9.99 18.88 15.02
CA ARG A 27 -8.65 19.35 15.39
C ARG A 27 -8.48 19.21 16.90
N PRO A 28 -7.68 18.25 17.39
CA PRO A 28 -7.47 18.08 18.82
C PRO A 28 -6.74 19.30 19.39
N ALA A 29 -7.28 19.88 20.46
CA ALA A 29 -6.71 21.06 21.12
C ALA A 29 -5.28 20.85 21.63
N PHE A 30 -4.89 19.60 21.90
CA PHE A 30 -3.64 19.25 22.59
C PHE A 30 -2.45 19.02 21.66
N LYS A 31 -2.63 18.96 20.33
CA LYS A 31 -1.53 18.68 19.40
C LYS A 31 -1.74 19.39 18.06
N LYS A 32 -0.96 20.46 17.86
CA LYS A 32 -1.12 21.47 16.81
C LYS A 32 -1.04 20.93 15.39
N ASP A 33 -0.43 19.76 15.19
CA ASP A 33 -0.21 19.12 13.89
C ASP A 33 -0.81 17.70 13.83
N SER A 34 -2.02 17.52 14.38
CA SER A 34 -2.70 16.23 14.29
C SER A 34 -4.15 16.38 13.89
N TRP A 35 -4.65 15.36 13.21
CA TRP A 35 -6.01 15.26 12.72
C TRP A 35 -6.67 14.11 13.45
N LEU A 36 -7.91 14.32 13.88
CA LEU A 36 -8.76 13.26 14.41
C LEU A 36 -9.94 13.10 13.47
N PHE A 37 -10.09 11.91 12.91
CA PHE A 37 -11.18 11.57 12.01
C PHE A 37 -12.16 10.66 12.75
N GLU A 38 -13.45 10.98 12.67
CA GLU A 38 -14.55 10.18 13.22
C GLU A 38 -15.42 9.69 12.05
N LEU A 39 -15.63 8.38 11.94
CA LEU A 39 -16.53 7.81 10.92
C LEU A 39 -17.98 8.00 11.37
N LEU A 40 -18.81 8.65 10.55
CA LEU A 40 -20.19 9.01 10.94
C LEU A 40 -21.19 7.88 10.75
N ASN A 41 -20.98 7.05 9.73
CA ASN A 41 -21.84 5.91 9.40
C ASN A 41 -20.98 4.63 9.35
N PRO A 42 -20.53 4.10 10.50
CA PRO A 42 -19.74 2.89 10.51
C PRO A 42 -20.60 1.71 10.04
N GLU A 43 -20.26 1.16 8.87
CA GLU A 43 -20.83 -0.10 8.43
C GLU A 43 -20.35 -1.22 9.38
N VAL A 44 -21.29 -1.98 9.92
CA VAL A 44 -20.96 -3.15 10.74
C VAL A 44 -20.56 -4.28 9.79
N VAL A 45 -19.26 -4.35 9.48
CA VAL A 45 -18.71 -5.45 8.68
C VAL A 45 -18.78 -6.74 9.50
N LYS A 46 -19.65 -7.67 9.08
CA LYS A 46 -19.72 -9.01 9.69
C LYS A 46 -18.59 -9.87 9.13
N ALA A 47 -17.45 -9.83 9.81
CA ALA A 47 -16.32 -10.70 9.47
C ALA A 47 -16.68 -12.18 9.67
N THR A 48 -16.32 -13.01 8.69
CA THR A 48 -16.40 -14.47 8.78
C THR A 48 -15.48 -14.99 9.88
N PRO A 49 -15.66 -16.24 10.36
CA PRO A 49 -14.71 -16.86 11.30
C PRO A 49 -13.26 -16.82 10.80
N GLU A 50 -13.04 -17.11 9.52
CA GLU A 50 -11.70 -17.15 8.89
C GLU A 50 -11.04 -15.76 8.83
N GLU A 51 -11.82 -14.73 8.50
CA GLU A 51 -11.34 -13.35 8.52
C GLU A 51 -10.96 -12.92 9.94
N ARG A 52 -11.79 -13.26 10.94
CA ARG A 52 -11.48 -12.97 12.35
C ARG A 52 -10.22 -13.66 12.83
N ASP A 53 -10.01 -14.91 12.45
CA ASP A 53 -8.79 -15.64 12.80
C ASP A 53 -7.55 -15.07 12.10
N SER A 54 -7.70 -14.57 10.89
CA SER A 54 -6.63 -13.88 10.17
C SER A 54 -6.27 -12.55 10.83
N ILE A 55 -7.27 -11.76 11.25
CA ILE A 55 -7.05 -10.53 12.03
C ILE A 55 -6.35 -10.85 13.36
N ARG A 56 -6.80 -11.88 14.09
CA ARG A 56 -6.16 -12.28 15.36
C ARG A 56 -4.69 -12.65 15.17
N ARG A 57 -4.36 -13.41 14.13
CA ARG A 57 -2.97 -13.77 13.80
C ARG A 57 -2.14 -12.52 13.47
N ALA A 58 -2.70 -11.59 12.71
CA ALA A 58 -2.03 -10.32 12.42
C ALA A 58 -1.78 -9.51 13.71
N LEU A 59 -2.77 -9.38 14.60
CA LEU A 59 -2.61 -8.70 15.88
C LEU A 59 -1.58 -9.39 16.79
N ALA A 60 -1.57 -10.72 16.84
CA ALA A 60 -0.57 -11.49 17.58
C ALA A 60 0.84 -11.27 17.02
N TRP A 61 0.98 -11.19 15.70
CA TRP A 61 2.27 -10.89 15.06
C TRP A 61 2.76 -9.47 15.36
N LEU A 62 1.85 -8.49 15.45
CA LEU A 62 2.14 -7.10 15.81
C LEU A 62 2.46 -6.92 17.30
N ALA A 63 2.01 -7.83 18.16
CA ALA A 63 2.15 -7.71 19.61
C ALA A 63 3.63 -7.59 20.01
N GLY A 64 3.96 -6.52 20.77
CA GLY A 64 5.31 -6.25 21.24
C GLY A 64 6.25 -5.57 20.23
N ARG A 65 5.81 -5.31 18.99
CA ARG A 65 6.62 -4.63 17.98
C ARG A 65 6.33 -3.13 17.93
N GLY A 66 7.39 -2.33 17.75
CA GLY A 66 7.25 -0.88 17.57
C GLY A 66 6.80 -0.52 16.15
N ALA A 67 6.16 0.65 15.98
CA ALA A 67 5.69 1.11 14.67
C ALA A 67 6.82 1.22 13.61
N VAL A 68 8.04 1.56 14.03
CA VAL A 68 9.21 1.62 13.16
C VAL A 68 9.64 0.23 12.71
N GLU A 69 9.63 -0.73 13.62
CA GLU A 69 9.98 -2.12 13.33
C GLU A 69 8.98 -2.74 12.35
N ILE A 70 7.69 -2.54 12.60
CA ILE A 70 6.61 -3.00 11.71
C ILE A 70 6.80 -2.41 10.32
N SER A 71 6.99 -1.09 10.21
CA SER A 71 7.19 -0.41 8.92
C SER A 71 8.42 -0.92 8.17
N ASN A 72 9.54 -1.12 8.86
CA ASN A 72 10.75 -1.66 8.24
C ASN A 72 10.54 -3.10 7.74
N HIS A 73 9.81 -3.91 8.50
CA HIS A 73 9.52 -5.28 8.11
C HIS A 73 8.60 -5.33 6.89
N THR A 74 7.48 -4.60 6.91
CA THR A 74 6.51 -4.62 5.81
C THR A 74 7.10 -4.04 4.51
N HIS A 75 7.94 -3.00 4.58
CA HIS A 75 8.65 -2.47 3.41
C HIS A 75 9.65 -3.47 2.81
N ARG A 76 10.25 -4.33 3.63
CA ARG A 76 11.17 -5.38 3.16
C ARG A 76 10.45 -6.53 2.48
N GLU A 77 9.18 -6.76 2.77
CA GLU A 77 8.44 -7.89 2.22
C GLU A 77 7.56 -7.46 1.03
N SER A 78 6.89 -6.31 1.14
CA SER A 78 5.98 -5.77 0.14
C SER A 78 6.64 -5.58 -1.23
N ARG A 79 6.02 -6.19 -2.24
CA ARG A 79 6.35 -6.07 -3.66
C ARG A 79 5.91 -4.73 -4.21
N SER A 80 4.73 -4.27 -3.80
CA SER A 80 4.21 -2.95 -4.18
C SER A 80 5.18 -1.85 -3.75
N TRP A 81 5.66 -1.93 -2.50
CA TRP A 81 6.66 -1.02 -1.95
C TRP A 81 8.00 -1.09 -2.71
N LYS A 82 8.54 -2.30 -2.88
CA LYS A 82 9.80 -2.52 -3.61
C LYS A 82 9.73 -1.99 -5.03
N ARG A 83 8.63 -2.21 -5.74
CA ARG A 83 8.46 -1.77 -7.13
C ARG A 83 8.41 -0.25 -7.22
N ALA A 84 7.64 0.41 -6.37
CA ALA A 84 7.55 1.86 -6.33
C ALA A 84 8.89 2.54 -5.98
N HIS A 85 9.70 1.90 -5.12
CA HIS A 85 10.96 2.45 -4.62
C HIS A 85 12.24 1.79 -5.16
N ALA A 86 12.15 0.93 -6.18
CA ALA A 86 13.27 0.16 -6.73
C ALA A 86 14.49 1.01 -7.15
N LYS A 87 14.27 2.29 -7.48
CA LYS A 87 15.29 3.25 -7.90
C LYS A 87 15.50 4.41 -6.92
N GLY A 88 14.97 4.30 -5.70
CA GLY A 88 14.98 5.41 -4.72
C GLY A 88 14.09 6.59 -5.11
N GLU A 89 13.22 6.41 -6.10
CA GLU A 89 12.26 7.42 -6.54
C GLU A 89 11.18 7.60 -5.47
N LYS A 90 10.89 8.86 -5.13
CA LYS A 90 9.80 9.24 -4.21
C LYS A 90 8.57 9.64 -5.02
N GLY A 91 7.39 9.47 -4.44
CA GLY A 91 6.12 9.90 -5.05
C GLY A 91 5.66 9.03 -6.21
N LYS A 92 6.12 7.78 -6.30
CA LYS A 92 5.54 6.80 -7.23
C LYS A 92 4.28 6.21 -6.63
N GLU A 93 3.30 5.99 -7.49
CA GLU A 93 2.08 5.27 -7.14
C GLU A 93 2.41 3.85 -6.69
N LEU A 94 1.76 3.42 -5.61
CA LEU A 94 1.86 2.04 -5.12
C LEU A 94 0.73 1.21 -5.72
N ASP A 95 1.09 0.23 -6.54
CA ASP A 95 0.17 -0.83 -6.97
C ASP A 95 0.03 -1.88 -5.85
N ILE A 96 -0.85 -1.62 -4.89
CA ILE A 96 -1.05 -2.44 -3.68
C ILE A 96 -1.50 -3.88 -3.98
N TYR A 97 -2.09 -4.12 -5.15
CA TYR A 97 -2.59 -5.45 -5.52
C TYR A 97 -1.45 -6.43 -5.84
N LEU A 98 -0.24 -5.94 -6.10
CA LEU A 98 0.95 -6.79 -6.30
C LEU A 98 1.26 -7.68 -5.09
N ASP A 99 0.88 -7.22 -3.89
CA ASP A 99 1.09 -7.97 -2.65
C ASP A 99 0.06 -9.11 -2.47
N LEU A 100 -1.03 -9.10 -3.25
CA LEU A 100 -2.03 -10.16 -3.24
C LEU A 100 -1.78 -11.24 -4.29
N VAL A 101 -0.85 -11.01 -5.21
CA VAL A 101 -0.51 -11.97 -6.27
C VAL A 101 0.23 -13.16 -5.65
N PRO A 102 -0.19 -14.41 -5.87
CA PRO A 102 0.55 -15.59 -5.42
C PRO A 102 2.00 -15.60 -5.94
N ASP A 103 2.91 -16.16 -5.15
CA ASP A 103 4.34 -16.11 -5.45
C ASP A 103 4.69 -16.72 -6.81
N GLU A 104 4.05 -17.83 -7.16
CA GLU A 104 4.27 -18.54 -8.42
C GLU A 104 3.80 -17.73 -9.63
N LYS A 105 2.70 -16.99 -9.48
CA LYS A 105 2.20 -16.12 -10.55
C LYS A 105 3.11 -14.92 -10.72
N TYR A 106 3.58 -14.35 -9.63
CA TYR A 106 4.46 -13.18 -9.67
C TYR A 106 5.81 -13.50 -10.34
N THR A 107 6.42 -14.65 -10.02
CA THR A 107 7.66 -15.10 -10.67
C THR A 107 7.46 -15.37 -12.16
N CYS A 108 6.38 -16.08 -12.52
CA CYS A 108 6.04 -16.36 -13.91
C CYS A 108 5.85 -15.08 -14.74
N MET A 109 5.18 -14.06 -14.18
CA MET A 109 5.04 -12.75 -14.85
C MET A 109 6.40 -12.09 -15.08
N GLY A 110 7.31 -12.15 -14.10
CA GLY A 110 8.67 -11.62 -14.24
C GLY A 110 9.47 -12.31 -15.33
N GLU A 111 9.43 -13.64 -15.41
CA GLU A 111 10.10 -14.43 -16.45
C GLU A 111 9.53 -14.12 -17.84
N GLN A 112 8.21 -13.96 -17.94
CA GLN A 112 7.54 -13.63 -19.19
C GLN A 112 7.91 -12.22 -19.70
N ILE A 113 7.98 -11.23 -18.81
CA ILE A 113 8.43 -9.87 -19.14
C ILE A 113 9.88 -9.89 -19.62
N GLN A 114 10.79 -10.57 -18.91
CA GLN A 114 12.19 -10.69 -19.33
C GLN A 114 12.33 -11.36 -20.70
N ARG A 115 11.53 -12.40 -20.96
CA ARG A 115 11.51 -13.09 -22.24
C ARG A 115 11.02 -12.17 -23.36
N GLN A 116 9.98 -11.38 -23.11
CA GLN A 116 9.46 -10.42 -24.08
C GLN A 116 10.46 -9.29 -24.36
N ASP A 117 11.11 -8.74 -23.33
CA ASP A 117 12.17 -7.73 -23.48
C ASP A 117 13.36 -8.26 -24.28
N ALA A 118 13.75 -9.51 -24.07
CA ALA A 118 14.81 -10.16 -24.86
C ALA A 118 14.42 -10.34 -26.33
N ILE A 119 13.13 -10.60 -26.62
CA ILE A 119 12.61 -10.69 -28.00
C ILE A 119 12.58 -9.31 -28.65
N LEU A 120 12.02 -8.31 -27.98
CA LEU A 120 11.96 -6.93 -28.47
C LEU A 120 13.35 -6.37 -28.74
N SER A 121 14.30 -6.59 -27.83
CA SER A 121 15.69 -6.15 -28.00
C SER A 121 16.36 -6.80 -29.23
N LYS A 122 16.05 -8.06 -29.54
CA LYS A 122 16.56 -8.74 -30.75
C LYS A 122 15.95 -8.20 -32.04
N VAL A 123 14.66 -7.90 -32.04
CA VAL A 123 13.95 -7.39 -33.23
C VAL A 123 14.30 -5.93 -33.51
N PHE A 124 14.28 -5.08 -32.49
CA PHE A 124 14.48 -3.64 -32.65
C PHE A 124 15.95 -3.20 -32.50
N GLY A 125 16.82 -4.01 -31.89
CA GLY A 125 18.26 -3.74 -31.80
C GLY A 125 19.03 -4.01 -33.09
N GLN A 126 18.44 -4.69 -34.08
CA GLN A 126 19.06 -4.97 -35.39
C GLN A 126 18.80 -3.88 -36.45
N HIS A 127 18.03 -2.82 -36.15
CA HIS A 127 17.71 -1.74 -37.08
C HIS A 127 18.42 -0.41 -36.78
N GLN A 128 19.47 -0.42 -35.96
CA GLN A 128 20.32 0.75 -35.67
C GLN A 128 21.76 0.62 -36.19
N ARG A 129 21.99 -0.11 -37.29
CA ARG A 129 23.27 -0.09 -38.01
C ARG A 129 23.09 0.40 -39.42
#